data_AF-A0A7S3F314-F1
#
_entry.id   AF-A0A7S3F314-F1
#
_cell.length_a   1.000
_cell.length_b   1.000
_cell.length_c   1.000
_cell.angle_alpha   90.00
_cell.angle_beta   90.00
_cell.angle_gamma   90.00
#
_symmetry.space_group_name_H-M   'P 1'
#
loop_
_entity.id
_entity.type
_entity.pdbx_description
1 polymer ?
#
loop_
_entity_poly.entity_id
_entity_poly.type
_entity_poly.pdbx_seq_one_letter_code
_entity_poly.pdbx_strand_id
1 'polypeptide(L)'
;GQALWAGEPYLEGKLQQPRSPVPDLPTKRGFDASVVWSAYSAGRDHIADTPAEEVAAHLVRQRGAISASVAEACELRPADADAALREVCAALVSCGGTTASTQGALDSSLELSAAARAVAVYLDAEGVAVPRDVGVIPAEALRSFVGRLAHSQLS
;
A
#
# COMPACT_ATOMS: atom_id res chain seq x y z
N GLY A 1 -10.39 -47.75 -34.33
CA GLY A 1 -10.23 -47.61 -32.89
C GLY A 1 -9.47 -46.33 -32.62
N GLN A 2 -10.08 -45.44 -31.83
CA GLN A 2 -9.55 -44.23 -31.20
C GLN A 2 -9.17 -43.05 -32.10
N ALA A 3 -10.08 -42.06 -32.07
CA ALA A 3 -9.99 -40.78 -32.72
C ALA A 3 -8.98 -39.87 -32.02
N LEU A 4 -8.24 -39.15 -32.86
CA LEU A 4 -7.37 -38.03 -32.55
C LEU A 4 -8.16 -36.94 -31.82
N TRP A 5 -7.58 -36.43 -30.74
CA TRP A 5 -8.05 -35.24 -30.04
C TRP A 5 -8.07 -34.06 -31.02
N ALA A 6 -9.26 -33.72 -31.50
CA ALA A 6 -9.50 -32.47 -32.21
C ALA A 6 -9.31 -31.33 -31.21
N GLY A 7 -8.25 -30.55 -31.41
CA GLY A 7 -8.07 -29.28 -30.72
C GLY A 7 -9.21 -28.35 -31.08
N GLU A 8 -9.99 -27.97 -30.08
CA GLU A 8 -10.95 -26.87 -30.19
C GLU A 8 -10.20 -25.61 -30.67
N PRO A 9 -10.67 -24.94 -31.74
CA PRO A 9 -10.08 -23.68 -32.17
C PRO A 9 -10.30 -22.62 -31.09
N TYR A 10 -9.23 -21.93 -30.72
CA TYR A 10 -9.28 -20.70 -29.94
C TYR A 10 -10.35 -19.78 -30.53
N LEU A 11 -11.46 -19.58 -29.82
CA LEU A 11 -12.44 -18.57 -30.15
C LEU A 11 -11.78 -17.21 -29.97
N GLU A 12 -11.31 -16.64 -31.08
CA GLU A 12 -10.97 -15.23 -31.28
C GLU A 12 -12.23 -14.38 -31.07
N GLY A 13 -12.61 -14.22 -29.80
CA GLY A 13 -13.83 -13.57 -29.36
C GLY A 13 -13.53 -12.43 -28.40
N LYS A 14 -13.15 -11.28 -28.96
CA LYS A 14 -13.42 -9.92 -28.45
C LYS A 14 -13.41 -9.72 -26.93
N LEU A 15 -12.24 -9.43 -26.38
CA LEU A 15 -12.11 -8.53 -25.23
C LEU A 15 -11.12 -7.41 -25.56
N GLN A 16 -11.35 -6.70 -26.67
CA GLN A 16 -10.92 -5.31 -26.75
C GLN A 16 -11.88 -4.50 -25.88
N GLN A 17 -11.63 -4.51 -24.56
CA GLN A 17 -12.13 -3.37 -23.79
C GLN A 17 -11.49 -2.12 -24.40
N PRO A 18 -12.28 -1.06 -24.71
CA PRO A 18 -11.68 0.20 -25.09
C PRO A 18 -10.75 0.58 -23.93
N ARG A 19 -9.44 0.67 -24.22
CA ARG A 19 -8.52 1.28 -23.28
C ARG A 19 -9.08 2.67 -23.02
N SER A 20 -9.62 2.90 -21.82
CA SER A 20 -9.96 4.26 -21.38
C SER A 20 -8.78 5.15 -21.73
N PRO A 21 -9.01 6.36 -22.27
CA PRO A 21 -7.92 7.25 -22.64
C PRO A 21 -6.99 7.35 -21.43
N VAL A 22 -5.73 6.95 -21.63
CA VAL A 22 -4.71 7.14 -20.60
C VAL A 22 -4.65 8.65 -20.38
N PRO A 23 -4.97 9.16 -19.18
CA PRO A 23 -4.90 10.58 -18.92
C PRO A 23 -3.49 11.07 -19.28
N ASP A 24 -3.40 12.21 -19.94
CA ASP A 24 -2.13 12.81 -20.39
C ASP A 24 -1.17 12.89 -19.21
N LEU A 25 -0.19 11.98 -19.16
CA LEU A 25 0.81 11.98 -18.12
C LEU A 25 1.78 13.14 -18.40
N PRO A 26 2.00 14.06 -17.44
CA PRO A 26 2.86 15.21 -17.66
C PRO A 26 4.27 14.76 -18.04
N THR A 27 4.66 15.04 -19.27
CA THR A 27 5.97 14.68 -19.79
C THR A 27 7.01 15.72 -19.36
N LYS A 28 7.95 15.28 -18.52
CA LYS A 28 9.29 15.85 -18.28
C LYS A 28 9.52 17.04 -17.33
N ARG A 29 8.54 17.55 -16.57
CA ARG A 29 8.83 18.38 -15.38
C ARG A 29 7.81 18.11 -14.28
N GLY A 30 8.30 17.64 -13.12
CA GLY A 30 7.47 17.36 -11.94
C GLY A 30 6.87 15.96 -11.96
N PHE A 31 7.67 14.95 -11.59
CA PHE A 31 7.11 13.67 -11.16
C PHE A 31 6.50 13.91 -9.78
N ASP A 32 5.20 14.16 -9.73
CA ASP A 32 4.45 14.24 -8.49
C ASP A 32 3.66 12.95 -8.30
N ALA A 33 4.10 12.14 -7.34
CA ALA A 33 3.47 10.86 -7.02
C ALA A 33 1.99 11.01 -6.67
N SER A 34 1.57 12.16 -6.11
CA SER A 34 0.18 12.44 -5.79
C SER A 34 -0.68 12.65 -7.03
N VAL A 35 -0.15 13.34 -8.05
CA VAL A 35 -0.83 13.55 -9.34
C VAL A 35 -0.98 12.22 -10.09
N VAL A 36 0.10 11.42 -10.11
CA VAL A 36 0.08 10.10 -10.74
C VAL A 36 -0.89 9.16 -10.03
N TRP A 37 -0.89 9.13 -8.69
CA TRP A 37 -1.82 8.30 -7.94
C TRP A 37 -3.25 8.74 -8.14
N SER A 38 -3.55 10.04 -8.07
CA SER A 38 -4.92 10.55 -8.29
C SER A 38 -5.46 10.17 -9.67
N ALA A 39 -4.64 10.29 -10.72
CA ALA A 39 -5.01 9.83 -12.06
C ALA A 39 -5.17 8.30 -12.14
N TYR A 40 -4.43 7.55 -11.33
CA TYR A 40 -4.52 6.10 -11.24
C TYR A 40 -5.71 5.62 -10.40
N SER A 41 -6.07 6.24 -9.30
CA SER A 41 -7.23 5.85 -8.48
C SER A 41 -8.55 6.32 -9.11
N ALA A 42 -8.52 7.37 -9.93
CA ALA A 42 -9.71 7.91 -10.59
C ALA A 42 -10.52 6.83 -11.34
N GLY A 43 -11.77 6.64 -10.92
CA GLY A 43 -12.71 5.69 -11.52
C GLY A 43 -12.44 4.22 -11.18
N ARG A 44 -11.59 3.93 -10.19
CA ARG A 44 -11.28 2.57 -9.72
C ARG A 44 -11.71 2.39 -8.26
N ASP A 45 -12.99 2.07 -8.03
CA ASP A 45 -13.59 1.93 -6.69
C ASP A 45 -12.93 0.85 -5.78
N HIS A 46 -12.06 0.00 -6.34
CA HIS A 46 -11.33 -1.04 -5.61
C HIS A 46 -9.92 -0.60 -5.16
N ILE A 47 -9.48 0.58 -5.58
CA ILE A 47 -8.19 1.19 -5.23
C ILE A 47 -8.47 2.34 -4.27
N ALA A 48 -7.68 2.46 -3.20
CA ALA A 48 -7.84 3.54 -2.25
C ALA A 48 -7.50 4.91 -2.85
N ASP A 49 -8.15 5.95 -2.32
CA ASP A 49 -7.99 7.32 -2.80
C ASP A 49 -6.56 7.84 -2.62
N THR A 50 -5.87 7.36 -1.58
CA THR A 50 -4.48 7.73 -1.30
C THR A 50 -3.54 6.52 -1.25
N PRO A 51 -2.23 6.69 -1.55
CA PRO A 51 -1.28 5.58 -1.50
C PRO A 51 -1.15 4.94 -0.11
N ALA A 52 -1.23 5.74 0.96
CA ALA A 52 -1.12 5.26 2.33
C ALA A 52 -2.36 4.43 2.74
N GLU A 53 -3.55 4.83 2.29
CA GLU A 53 -4.76 4.04 2.47
C GLU A 53 -4.71 2.73 1.68
N GLU A 54 -4.07 2.69 0.50
CA GLU A 54 -3.92 1.43 -0.24
C GLU A 54 -3.03 0.44 0.52
N VAL A 55 -1.94 0.93 1.15
CA VAL A 55 -1.13 0.10 2.07
C VAL A 55 -2.00 -0.39 3.23
N ALA A 56 -2.72 0.50 3.90
CA ALA A 56 -3.59 0.12 5.01
C ALA A 56 -4.66 -0.91 4.58
N ALA A 57 -5.27 -0.73 3.41
CA ALA A 57 -6.23 -1.65 2.84
C ALA A 57 -5.60 -3.02 2.57
N HIS A 58 -4.39 -3.06 2.01
CA HIS A 58 -3.63 -4.31 1.85
C HIS A 58 -3.40 -5.01 3.20
N LEU A 59 -2.90 -4.27 4.21
CA LEU A 59 -2.62 -4.82 5.54
C LEU A 59 -3.89 -5.39 6.21
N VAL A 60 -5.03 -4.73 6.05
CA VAL A 60 -6.32 -5.21 6.57
C VAL A 60 -6.78 -6.48 5.83
N ARG A 61 -6.68 -6.51 4.50
CA ARG A 61 -7.05 -7.69 3.68
C ARG A 61 -6.21 -8.91 4.03
N GLN A 62 -4.93 -8.72 4.37
CA GLN A 62 -3.98 -9.79 4.70
C GLN A 62 -3.70 -9.92 6.21
N ARG A 63 -4.51 -9.29 7.06
CA ARG A 63 -4.28 -9.14 8.51
C ARG A 63 -3.89 -10.44 9.20
N GLY A 64 -4.56 -11.55 8.89
CA GLY A 64 -4.29 -12.85 9.53
C GLY A 64 -2.87 -13.35 9.29
N ALA A 65 -2.41 -13.33 8.04
CA ALA A 65 -1.06 -13.77 7.68
C ALA A 65 -0.01 -12.78 8.20
N ILE A 66 -0.22 -11.48 7.97
CA ILE A 66 0.73 -10.43 8.38
C ILE A 66 0.88 -10.39 9.90
N SER A 67 -0.22 -10.46 10.66
CA SER A 67 -0.15 -10.42 12.13
C SER A 67 0.60 -11.62 12.70
N ALA A 68 0.54 -12.79 12.05
CA ALA A 68 1.31 -13.96 12.47
C ALA A 68 2.81 -13.77 12.18
N SER A 69 3.16 -13.32 10.97
CA SER A 69 4.56 -13.03 10.60
C SER A 69 5.17 -11.93 11.46
N VAL A 70 4.41 -10.88 11.77
CA VAL A 70 4.82 -9.80 12.66
C VAL A 70 4.99 -10.29 14.09
N ALA A 71 4.09 -11.14 14.60
CA ALA A 71 4.21 -11.70 15.95
C ALA A 71 5.52 -12.50 16.10
N GLU A 72 5.87 -13.30 15.10
CA GLU A 72 7.13 -14.04 15.07
C GLU A 72 8.34 -13.12 14.94
N ALA A 73 8.35 -12.23 13.93
CA ALA A 73 9.50 -11.39 13.62
C ALA A 73 9.80 -10.33 14.69
N CYS A 74 8.77 -9.83 15.38
CA CYS A 74 8.91 -8.83 16.44
C CYS A 74 8.86 -9.43 17.86
N GLU A 75 8.83 -10.76 17.99
CA GLU A 75 8.73 -11.47 19.28
C GLU A 75 7.54 -11.00 20.14
N LEU A 76 6.41 -10.69 19.50
CA LEU A 76 5.20 -10.20 20.15
C LEU A 76 4.19 -11.32 20.38
N ARG A 77 3.36 -11.19 21.42
CA ARG A 77 2.17 -12.05 21.53
C ARG A 77 1.23 -11.75 20.35
N PRO A 78 0.51 -12.75 19.81
CA PRO A 78 -0.36 -12.53 18.65
C PRO A 78 -1.38 -11.39 18.83
N ALA A 79 -1.93 -11.23 20.04
CA ALA A 79 -2.85 -10.14 20.35
C ALA A 79 -2.19 -8.75 20.33
N ASP A 80 -0.93 -8.65 20.76
CA ASP A 80 -0.19 -7.39 20.78
C ASP A 80 0.28 -7.03 19.35
N ALA A 81 0.72 -8.02 18.57
CA ALA A 81 1.07 -7.84 17.16
C ALA A 81 -0.14 -7.34 16.35
N ASP A 82 -1.30 -7.91 16.60
CA ASP A 82 -2.55 -7.49 15.98
C ASP A 82 -2.97 -6.07 16.38
N ALA A 83 -2.88 -5.74 17.67
CA ALA A 83 -3.15 -4.39 18.16
C ALA A 83 -2.20 -3.36 17.53
N ALA A 84 -0.90 -3.67 17.50
CA ALA A 84 0.13 -2.85 16.87
C ALA A 84 -0.12 -2.67 15.37
N LEU A 85 -0.51 -3.73 14.65
CA LEU A 85 -0.85 -3.65 13.23
C LEU A 85 -2.07 -2.74 12.97
N ARG A 86 -3.11 -2.81 13.81
CA ARG A 86 -4.26 -1.89 13.72
C ARG A 86 -3.85 -0.45 13.96
N GLU A 87 -2.97 -0.22 14.92
CA GLU A 87 -2.44 1.11 15.23
C GLU A 87 -1.69 1.70 14.04
N VAL A 88 -0.83 0.90 13.38
CA VAL A 88 -0.15 1.29 12.13
C VAL A 88 -1.16 1.60 11.02
N CYS A 89 -2.18 0.77 10.83
CA CYS A 89 -3.21 1.03 9.82
C CYS A 89 -3.96 2.35 10.09
N ALA A 90 -4.36 2.59 11.34
CA ALA A 90 -5.03 3.83 11.73
C ALA A 90 -4.14 5.06 11.49
N ALA A 91 -2.84 4.94 11.80
CA ALA A 91 -1.85 5.97 11.55
C ALA A 91 -1.65 6.27 10.05
N LEU A 92 -1.59 5.23 9.21
CA LEU A 92 -1.47 5.37 7.76
C LEU A 92 -2.69 6.08 7.17
N VAL A 93 -3.91 5.72 7.58
CA VAL A 93 -5.14 6.40 7.15
C VAL A 93 -5.17 7.85 7.62
N SER A 94 -4.77 8.10 8.87
CA SER A 94 -4.75 9.46 9.44
C SER A 94 -3.71 10.36 8.76
N CYS A 95 -2.59 9.79 8.30
CA CYS A 95 -1.60 10.48 7.48
C CYS A 95 -2.04 10.66 6.02
N GLY A 96 -2.77 9.67 5.49
CA GLY A 96 -3.13 9.53 4.08
C GLY A 96 -4.00 10.66 3.55
N GLY A 97 -4.78 11.33 4.41
CA GLY A 97 -5.58 12.51 4.06
C GLY A 97 -4.77 13.74 3.63
N THR A 98 -3.43 13.66 3.65
CA THR A 98 -2.54 14.76 3.29
C THR A 98 -1.72 14.38 2.07
N THR A 99 -2.27 14.64 0.89
CA THR A 99 -1.51 14.64 -0.37
C THR A 99 -0.28 15.56 -0.21
N ALA A 100 0.84 15.18 -0.83
CA ALA A 100 2.20 15.73 -0.71
C ALA A 100 2.39 17.27 -0.82
N SER A 101 1.33 18.07 -0.93
CA SER A 101 1.37 19.52 -0.99
C SER A 101 1.23 20.22 0.37
N THR A 102 0.87 19.51 1.45
CA THR A 102 0.74 20.10 2.80
C THR A 102 1.83 19.61 3.75
N GLN A 103 3.09 19.93 3.42
CA GLN A 103 4.25 19.74 4.29
C GLN A 103 4.15 20.51 5.64
N GLY A 104 3.09 21.30 5.85
CA GLY A 104 2.94 22.20 6.99
C GLY A 104 1.79 21.90 7.96
N ALA A 105 1.08 20.78 7.84
CA ALA A 105 -0.12 20.50 8.66
C ALA A 105 -0.15 19.11 9.33
N LEU A 106 1.01 18.49 9.57
CA LEU A 106 1.11 17.25 10.34
C LEU A 106 2.16 17.41 11.45
N ASP A 107 1.91 18.38 12.34
CA ASP A 107 2.68 18.60 13.58
C ASP A 107 2.03 17.90 14.78
N SER A 108 0.99 17.10 14.54
CA SER A 108 0.51 16.14 15.54
C SER A 108 1.48 14.97 15.52
N SER A 109 2.48 15.02 16.41
CA SER A 109 3.37 13.92 16.74
C SER A 109 2.59 12.61 16.70
N LEU A 110 2.92 11.76 15.72
CA LEU A 110 2.21 10.52 15.53
C LEU A 110 2.74 9.55 16.59
N GLU A 111 2.18 9.66 17.79
CA GLU A 111 2.58 8.88 18.96
C GLU A 111 2.13 7.42 18.78
N LEU A 112 2.95 6.64 18.10
CA LEU A 112 2.81 5.19 18.07
C LEU A 112 3.38 4.55 19.34
N SER A 113 2.80 3.42 19.73
CA SER A 113 3.40 2.50 20.68
C SER A 113 4.74 1.95 20.16
N ALA A 114 5.61 1.50 21.08
CA ALA A 114 6.89 0.89 20.68
C ALA A 114 6.68 -0.36 19.80
N ALA A 115 5.65 -1.15 20.11
CA ALA A 115 5.26 -2.29 19.30
C ALA A 115 4.84 -1.86 17.88
N ALA A 116 3.92 -0.89 17.75
CA ALA A 116 3.49 -0.39 16.44
C ALA A 116 4.64 0.18 15.60
N ARG A 117 5.62 0.85 16.22
CA ARG A 117 6.85 1.27 15.53
C ARG A 117 7.67 0.09 15.01
N ALA A 118 7.91 -0.92 15.83
CA ALA A 118 8.63 -2.12 15.40
C ALA A 118 7.92 -2.84 14.24
N VAL A 119 6.59 -2.95 14.33
CA VAL A 119 5.75 -3.49 13.25
C VAL A 119 5.89 -2.66 11.97
N ALA A 120 5.80 -1.33 12.05
CA ALA A 120 5.93 -0.47 10.87
C ALA A 120 7.29 -0.64 10.17
N VAL A 121 8.39 -0.72 10.94
CA VAL A 121 9.73 -0.97 10.39
C VAL A 121 9.81 -2.35 9.71
N TYR A 122 9.27 -3.39 10.33
CA TYR A 122 9.22 -4.72 9.72
C TYR A 122 8.41 -4.73 8.42
N LEU A 123 7.27 -4.03 8.39
CA LEU A 123 6.42 -3.97 7.19
C LEU A 123 7.14 -3.32 6.00
N ASP A 124 7.91 -2.24 6.21
CA ASP A 124 8.70 -1.61 5.12
C ASP A 124 9.89 -2.47 4.68
N ALA A 125 10.50 -3.22 5.60
CA ALA A 125 11.68 -4.03 5.31
C ALA A 125 11.33 -5.36 4.62
N GLU A 126 10.32 -6.07 5.12
CA GLU A 126 10.05 -7.46 4.75
C GLU A 126 8.56 -7.78 4.59
N GLY A 127 7.68 -7.13 5.35
CA GLY A 127 6.26 -7.47 5.42
C GLY A 127 5.43 -7.06 4.20
N VAL A 128 5.93 -6.13 3.38
CA VAL A 128 5.26 -5.66 2.15
C VAL A 128 6.24 -5.65 0.98
N ALA A 129 6.04 -6.53 0.00
CA ALA A 129 6.91 -6.66 -1.18
C ALA A 129 6.34 -5.95 -2.42
N VAL A 130 7.23 -5.29 -3.17
CA VAL A 130 6.91 -4.65 -4.45
C VAL A 130 7.42 -5.54 -5.61
N PRO A 131 6.64 -5.78 -6.67
CA PRO A 131 5.25 -5.33 -6.92
C PRO A 131 4.18 -6.35 -6.47
N ARG A 132 4.56 -7.40 -5.73
CA ARG A 132 3.68 -8.53 -5.40
C ARG A 132 2.50 -8.11 -4.54
N ASP A 133 2.76 -7.33 -3.50
CA ASP A 133 1.80 -7.02 -2.45
C ASP A 133 1.15 -5.64 -2.70
N VAL A 134 1.96 -4.65 -3.09
CA VAL A 134 1.52 -3.30 -3.47
C VAL A 134 2.39 -2.72 -4.60
N GLY A 135 1.89 -1.68 -5.26
CA GLY A 135 2.66 -0.89 -6.22
C GLY A 135 3.76 -0.03 -5.59
N VAL A 136 4.65 0.50 -6.42
CA VAL A 136 5.79 1.34 -5.98
C VAL A 136 5.34 2.58 -5.20
N ILE A 137 4.28 3.27 -5.65
CA ILE A 137 3.81 4.52 -5.02
C ILE A 137 3.26 4.25 -3.59
N PRO A 138 2.38 3.27 -3.35
CA PRO A 138 2.01 2.86 -1.99
C PRO A 138 3.19 2.43 -1.12
N ALA A 139 4.14 1.66 -1.65
CA ALA A 139 5.31 1.25 -0.88
C ALA A 139 6.21 2.44 -0.47
N GLU A 140 6.35 3.45 -1.34
CA GLU A 140 7.05 4.68 -1.00
C GLU A 140 6.34 5.45 0.10
N ALA A 141 5.00 5.48 0.11
CA ALA A 141 4.24 6.09 1.20
C ALA A 141 4.47 5.39 2.55
N LEU A 142 4.57 4.05 2.57
CA LEU A 142 4.95 3.29 3.77
C LEU A 142 6.37 3.64 4.23
N ARG A 143 7.33 3.69 3.30
CA ARG A 143 8.72 4.06 3.58
C ARG A 143 8.84 5.47 4.16
N SER A 144 8.13 6.42 3.57
CA SER A 144 8.06 7.81 4.04
C SER A 144 7.37 7.92 5.40
N PHE A 145 6.35 7.10 5.66
CA PHE A 145 5.76 6.97 6.99
C PHE A 145 6.76 6.47 8.04
N VAL A 146 7.49 5.37 7.76
CA VAL A 146 8.53 4.84 8.65
C VAL A 146 9.66 5.85 8.85
N GLY A 147 10.07 6.54 7.79
CA GLY A 147 11.06 7.62 7.86
C GLY A 147 10.66 8.70 8.87
N ARG A 148 9.40 9.13 8.89
CA ARG A 148 8.91 10.14 9.86
C ARG A 148 8.95 9.64 11.30
N LEU A 149 8.68 8.37 11.55
CA LEU A 149 8.77 7.77 12.89
C LEU A 149 10.21 7.86 13.45
N ALA A 150 11.22 7.69 12.60
CA ALA A 150 12.62 7.80 13.00
C ALA A 150 13.02 9.26 13.36
N HIS A 151 12.51 10.25 12.62
CA HIS A 151 12.81 11.66 12.88
C HIS A 151 12.14 12.16 14.16
N SER A 152 10.95 11.65 14.50
CA SER A 152 10.25 11.97 15.74
C SER A 152 10.96 11.52 17.01
N GLN A 153 12.01 10.69 16.94
CA GLN A 153 12.80 10.27 18.12
C GLN A 153 13.97 11.20 18.44
N LEU A 154 14.34 12.08 17.51
CA LEU A 154 15.51 12.96 17.63
C LEU A 154 15.15 14.40 18.02
N SER A 155 13.84 14.71 18.09
CA SER A 155 13.31 16.03 18.49
C SER A 155 12.75 15.97 19.91
#